data_AF-A0A530GI15-F1
#
_entry.id   AF-A0A530GI15-F1
#
_cell.length_a   1.000
_cell.length_b   1.000
_cell.length_c   1.000
_cell.angle_alpha   90.00
_cell.angle_beta   90.00
_cell.angle_gamma   90.00
#
_symmetry.space_group_name_H-M   'P 1'
#
loop_
_entity.id
_entity.type
_entity.pdbx_description
1 polymer ?
#
loop_
_entity_poly.entity_id
_entity_poly.type
_entity_poly.pdbx_seq_one_letter_code
_entity_poly.pdbx_strand_id
1 'polypeptide(L)'
;FEFVDGGAGQELTLRDNRAGFKRIRLLPRVLTDVSRPNLTTTLWSRTYPTPLVISPMGSCALVRPGADIAIASAATARGIPYTLSTMATTGIERMARAVQGPLWFQLYVLKDFDFNRRLVRQAEEFGYSALV
;
A
#
# COMPACT_ATOMS: atom_id res chain seq x y z
N PHE A 1 -11.62 13.62 -9.81
CA PHE A 1 -12.45 13.09 -8.71
C PHE A 1 -12.92 11.69 -9.05
N GLU A 2 -13.75 11.49 -10.08
CA GLU A 2 -14.26 10.17 -10.53
C GLU A 2 -13.20 9.08 -10.70
N PHE A 3 -12.02 9.41 -11.25
CA PHE A 3 -10.92 8.44 -11.37
C PHE A 3 -10.51 7.79 -10.03
N VAL A 4 -10.64 8.53 -8.93
CA VAL A 4 -10.23 8.11 -7.58
C VAL A 4 -11.40 7.51 -6.81
N ASP A 5 -12.59 8.10 -6.92
CA ASP A 5 -13.77 7.71 -6.12
C ASP A 5 -14.61 6.61 -6.78
N GLY A 6 -14.59 6.54 -8.11
CA GLY A 6 -15.48 5.70 -8.90
C GLY A 6 -15.19 4.20 -8.79
N GLY A 7 -16.25 3.41 -8.92
CA GLY A 7 -16.20 1.95 -8.97
C GLY A 7 -16.49 1.40 -10.37
N ALA A 8 -16.43 0.07 -10.51
CA ALA A 8 -16.79 -0.59 -11.76
C ALA A 8 -18.31 -0.58 -12.00
N GLY A 9 -18.73 -0.19 -13.21
CA GLY A 9 -20.12 -0.27 -13.66
C GLY A 9 -21.08 0.50 -12.75
N GLN A 10 -22.08 -0.19 -12.18
CA GLN A 10 -23.06 0.39 -11.24
C GLN A 10 -22.52 0.55 -9.82
N GLU A 11 -21.23 0.27 -9.60
CA GLU A 11 -20.53 0.44 -8.31
C GLU A 11 -21.10 -0.39 -7.16
N LEU A 12 -21.79 -1.50 -7.49
CA LEU A 12 -22.38 -2.39 -6.49
C LEU A 12 -21.32 -2.91 -5.53
N THR A 13 -20.21 -3.42 -6.06
CA THR A 13 -19.08 -3.92 -5.24
C THR A 13 -18.44 -2.82 -4.40
N LEU A 14 -18.35 -1.59 -4.89
CA LEU A 14 -17.80 -0.46 -4.12
C LEU A 14 -18.65 -0.19 -2.87
N ARG A 15 -19.98 -0.16 -3.03
CA ARG A 15 -20.93 -0.01 -1.92
C ARG A 15 -20.90 -1.23 -0.99
N ASP A 16 -20.82 -2.43 -1.56
CA ASP A 16 -20.80 -3.68 -0.82
C ASP A 16 -19.55 -3.86 0.04
N ASN A 17 -18.38 -3.38 -0.42
CA ASN A 17 -17.15 -3.38 0.38
C ASN A 17 -17.36 -2.63 1.71
N ARG A 18 -18.03 -1.48 1.68
CA ARG A 18 -18.36 -0.71 2.90
C ARG A 18 -19.49 -1.37 3.70
N ALA A 19 -20.51 -1.87 3.03
CA ALA A 19 -21.63 -2.54 3.67
C ALA A 19 -21.19 -3.85 4.36
N GLY A 20 -20.15 -4.52 3.86
CA GLY A 20 -19.56 -5.72 4.44
C GLY A 20 -19.15 -5.53 5.90
N PHE A 21 -18.39 -4.47 6.20
CA PHE A 21 -18.01 -4.15 7.57
C PHE A 21 -19.20 -3.87 8.48
N LYS A 22 -20.29 -3.28 7.95
CA LYS A 22 -21.52 -3.02 8.71
C LYS A 22 -22.31 -4.29 9.04
N ARG A 23 -22.00 -5.44 8.44
CA ARG A 23 -22.62 -6.73 8.80
C ARG A 23 -21.92 -7.42 9.97
N ILE A 24 -20.69 -7.03 10.27
CA ILE A 24 -19.90 -7.59 11.37
C ILE A 24 -20.24 -6.84 12.66
N ARG A 25 -20.30 -7.56 13.79
CA ARG A 25 -20.44 -6.99 15.13
C ARG A 25 -19.22 -7.42 15.94
N LEU A 26 -18.64 -6.48 16.69
CA LEU A 26 -17.63 -6.80 17.69
C LEU A 26 -18.35 -7.17 18.99
N LEU A 27 -17.90 -8.23 19.65
CA LEU A 27 -18.33 -8.57 21.01
C LEU A 27 -17.29 -8.02 21.99
N PRO A 28 -17.55 -6.89 22.68
CA PRO A 28 -16.57 -6.31 23.58
C PRO A 28 -16.33 -7.24 24.78
N ARG A 29 -15.07 -7.38 25.18
CA ARG A 29 -14.73 -8.03 26.45
C ARG A 29 -14.49 -6.97 27.52
N VAL A 30 -15.25 -7.03 28.60
CA VAL A 30 -15.19 -6.08 29.72
C VAL A 30 -14.16 -6.51 30.76
N LEU A 31 -13.76 -5.57 31.63
CA LEU A 31 -12.77 -5.80 32.71
C LEU A 31 -11.43 -6.37 32.21
N THR A 32 -11.05 -6.03 30.97
CA THR A 32 -9.75 -6.37 30.37
C THR A 32 -8.85 -5.14 30.42
N ASP A 33 -7.62 -5.27 30.93
CA ASP A 33 -6.65 -4.18 30.89
C ASP A 33 -6.22 -3.90 29.43
N VAL A 34 -6.54 -2.71 28.96
CA VAL A 34 -6.21 -2.21 27.62
C VAL A 34 -5.36 -0.94 27.69
N SER A 35 -4.64 -0.72 28.78
CA SER A 35 -3.77 0.45 28.97
C SER A 35 -2.61 0.51 27.98
N ARG A 36 -2.21 -0.63 27.38
CA ARG A 36 -1.08 -0.75 26.45
C ARG A 36 -1.37 -1.74 25.31
N PRO A 37 -2.27 -1.41 24.36
CA PRO A 37 -2.53 -2.28 23.22
C PRO A 37 -1.27 -2.40 22.35
N ASN A 38 -0.90 -3.63 22.02
CA ASN A 38 0.20 -3.89 21.11
C ASN A 38 -0.34 -4.23 19.71
N LEU A 39 -0.09 -3.35 18.74
CA LEU A 39 -0.47 -3.54 17.33
C LEU A 39 0.66 -4.13 16.49
N THR A 40 1.83 -4.40 17.07
CA THR A 40 2.95 -4.96 16.31
C THR A 40 2.56 -6.30 15.71
N THR A 41 2.91 -6.50 14.44
CA THR A 41 2.73 -7.78 13.76
C THR A 41 3.96 -8.13 12.96
N THR A 42 4.19 -9.40 12.73
CA THR A 42 5.27 -9.88 11.87
C THR A 42 4.67 -10.38 10.56
N LEU A 43 5.15 -9.83 9.44
CA LEU A 43 4.87 -10.37 8.11
C LEU A 43 6.17 -10.95 7.56
N TRP A 44 6.17 -12.26 7.30
CA TRP A 44 7.36 -13.04 6.97
C TRP A 44 8.46 -12.88 8.03
N SER A 45 9.62 -12.32 7.68
CA SER A 45 10.76 -12.12 8.60
C SER A 45 10.91 -10.67 9.07
N ARG A 46 9.87 -9.82 8.91
CA ARG A 46 9.90 -8.40 9.30
C ARG A 46 8.77 -8.05 10.26
N THR A 47 9.12 -7.37 11.34
CA THR A 47 8.16 -6.84 12.31
C THR A 47 7.76 -5.42 11.94
N TYR A 48 6.45 -5.17 11.91
CA TYR A 48 5.84 -3.88 11.64
C TYR A 48 5.09 -3.38 12.87
N PRO A 49 5.02 -2.06 13.10
CA PRO A 49 4.38 -1.48 14.27
C PRO A 49 2.84 -1.59 14.24
N THR A 50 2.25 -1.84 13.07
CA THR A 50 0.80 -2.01 12.88
C THR A 50 0.53 -3.07 11.82
N PRO A 51 -0.66 -3.70 11.80
CA PRO A 51 -1.05 -4.65 10.75
C PRO A 51 -1.62 -3.93 9.51
N LEU A 52 -1.04 -2.80 9.14
CA LEU A 52 -1.51 -1.95 8.04
C LEU A 52 -0.45 -1.87 6.94
N VAL A 53 -0.92 -1.72 5.71
CA VAL A 53 -0.10 -1.44 4.53
C VAL A 53 -0.82 -0.41 3.67
N ILE A 54 -0.09 0.47 2.98
CA ILE A 54 -0.69 1.32 1.96
C ILE A 54 -0.75 0.54 0.65
N SER A 55 -1.98 0.30 0.18
CA SER A 55 -2.26 -0.41 -1.07
C SER A 55 -1.67 0.31 -2.28
N PRO A 56 -1.28 -0.44 -3.34
CA PRO A 56 -0.82 0.16 -4.58
C PRO A 56 -1.95 0.92 -5.27
N MET A 57 -1.67 2.17 -5.62
CA MET A 57 -2.57 3.03 -6.38
C MET A 57 -1.82 3.61 -7.57
N GLY A 58 -2.44 3.57 -8.74
CA GLY A 58 -1.90 4.17 -9.95
C GLY A 58 -2.24 5.66 -10.03
N SER A 59 -1.37 6.44 -10.69
CA SER A 59 -1.64 7.83 -11.08
C SER A 59 -2.06 8.76 -9.93
N CYS A 60 -1.50 8.60 -8.73
CA CYS A 60 -1.84 9.44 -7.57
C CYS A 60 -1.61 10.93 -7.84
N ALA A 61 -0.69 11.30 -8.75
CA ALA A 61 -0.46 12.71 -9.09
C ALA A 61 -1.67 13.42 -9.72
N LEU A 62 -2.70 12.69 -10.15
CA LEU A 62 -3.99 13.27 -10.56
C LEU A 62 -4.69 14.03 -9.43
N VAL A 63 -4.39 13.71 -8.17
CA VAL A 63 -4.92 14.44 -7.01
C VAL A 63 -4.05 15.66 -6.70
N ARG A 64 -2.73 15.48 -6.67
CA ARG A 64 -1.75 16.56 -6.53
C ARG A 64 -0.36 16.15 -7.03
N PRO A 65 0.45 17.08 -7.55
CA PRO A 65 1.84 16.81 -7.84
C PRO A 65 2.60 16.23 -6.63
N GLY A 66 3.36 15.16 -6.87
CA GLY A 66 4.17 14.49 -5.84
C GLY A 66 3.38 13.62 -4.84
N ALA A 67 2.12 13.28 -5.14
CA ALA A 67 1.26 12.50 -4.23
C ALA A 67 1.89 11.16 -3.80
N ASP A 68 2.49 10.39 -4.72
CA ASP A 68 3.08 9.07 -4.36
C ASP A 68 4.12 9.23 -3.24
N ILE A 69 5.05 10.20 -3.39
CA ILE A 69 6.11 10.47 -2.41
C ILE A 69 5.50 10.97 -1.11
N ALA A 70 4.52 11.87 -1.17
CA ALA A 70 3.89 12.41 0.03
C ALA A 70 3.21 11.31 0.87
N ILE A 71 2.50 10.38 0.21
CA ILE A 71 1.84 9.25 0.89
C ILE A 71 2.90 8.29 1.44
N ALA A 72 3.90 7.93 0.63
CA ALA A 72 4.97 7.04 1.03
C ALA A 72 5.75 7.58 2.24
N SER A 73 6.19 8.86 2.21
CA SER A 73 6.86 9.50 3.35
C SER A 73 6.01 9.50 4.62
N ALA A 74 4.70 9.76 4.51
CA ALA A 74 3.81 9.77 5.67
C ALA A 74 3.61 8.38 6.29
N ALA A 75 3.56 7.34 5.45
CA ALA A 75 3.43 5.95 5.86
C ALA A 75 4.73 5.41 6.47
N THR A 76 5.85 5.58 5.79
CA THR A 76 7.13 5.02 6.22
C THR A 76 7.68 5.72 7.47
N ALA A 77 7.37 7.00 7.69
CA ALA A 77 7.65 7.70 8.94
C ALA A 77 6.97 7.04 10.16
N ARG A 78 5.94 6.21 9.95
CA ARG A 78 5.25 5.42 10.98
C ARG A 78 5.57 3.92 10.89
N GLY A 79 6.55 3.54 10.06
CA GLY A 79 6.89 2.14 9.79
C GLY A 79 5.80 1.35 9.05
N ILE A 80 4.79 2.01 8.47
CA ILE A 80 3.76 1.38 7.65
C ILE A 80 4.32 1.21 6.24
N PRO A 81 4.32 -0.01 5.66
CA PRO A 81 4.84 -0.19 4.31
C PRO A 81 4.00 0.52 3.27
N TYR A 82 4.67 1.06 2.25
CA TYR A 82 4.03 1.63 1.07
C TYR A 82 4.27 0.73 -0.14
N THR A 83 3.19 0.31 -0.82
CA THR A 83 3.28 -0.45 -2.06
C THR A 83 3.22 0.50 -3.27
N LEU A 84 4.33 0.62 -4.01
CA LEU A 84 4.39 1.39 -5.25
C LEU A 84 3.75 0.61 -6.40
N SER A 85 2.79 1.19 -7.12
CA SER A 85 2.19 0.57 -8.30
C SER A 85 3.09 0.67 -9.54
N THR A 86 3.03 -0.33 -10.43
CA THR A 86 3.57 -0.21 -11.80
C THR A 86 2.98 1.01 -12.54
N MET A 87 1.74 1.40 -12.22
CA MET A 87 1.05 2.55 -12.82
C MET A 87 1.21 3.85 -11.99
N ALA A 88 2.15 3.90 -11.05
CA ALA A 88 2.42 5.10 -10.28
C ALA A 88 3.02 6.22 -11.15
N THR A 89 2.89 7.46 -10.69
CA THR A 89 3.48 8.63 -11.34
C THR A 89 4.92 8.90 -10.93
N THR A 90 5.46 8.07 -10.02
CA THR A 90 6.83 8.10 -9.52
C THR A 90 7.50 6.76 -9.79
N GLY A 91 8.68 6.77 -10.43
CA GLY A 91 9.44 5.56 -10.71
C GLY A 91 10.13 4.96 -9.48
N ILE A 92 10.50 3.68 -9.58
CA ILE A 92 11.10 2.84 -8.53
C ILE A 92 12.30 3.55 -7.85
N GLU A 93 13.29 3.96 -8.65
CA GLU A 93 14.51 4.64 -8.19
C GLU A 93 14.20 5.97 -7.50
N ARG A 94 13.35 6.79 -8.11
CA ARG A 94 13.00 8.11 -7.59
C ARG A 94 12.32 8.00 -6.23
N MET A 95 11.41 7.04 -6.09
CA MET A 95 10.73 6.76 -4.83
C MET A 95 11.71 6.31 -3.75
N ALA A 96 12.58 5.33 -4.05
CA ALA A 96 13.56 4.82 -3.08
C ALA A 96 14.58 5.87 -2.63
N ARG A 97 14.93 6.83 -3.50
CA ARG A 97 15.79 7.96 -3.13
C ARG A 97 15.08 9.01 -2.29
N ALA A 98 13.78 9.22 -2.51
CA ALA A 98 13.01 10.24 -1.83
C ALA A 98 12.49 9.80 -0.46
N VAL A 99 12.27 8.50 -0.27
CA VAL A 99 11.59 7.94 0.90
C VAL A 99 12.43 6.85 1.53
N GLN A 100 12.79 7.04 2.80
CA GLN A 100 13.39 6.01 3.63
C GLN A 100 12.29 5.20 4.33
N GLY A 101 12.49 3.89 4.42
CA GLY A 101 11.62 2.97 5.15
C GLY A 101 11.03 1.85 4.29
N PRO A 102 10.00 1.13 4.78
CA PRO A 102 9.51 -0.08 4.13
C PRO A 102 8.77 0.23 2.81
N LEU A 103 9.40 -0.11 1.69
CA LEU A 103 8.81 -0.02 0.35
C LEU A 103 8.56 -1.43 -0.21
N TRP A 104 7.38 -1.61 -0.81
CA TRP A 104 6.95 -2.78 -1.58
C TRP A 104 6.64 -2.35 -3.02
N PHE A 105 6.71 -3.28 -3.97
CA PHE A 105 6.46 -2.98 -5.38
C PHE A 105 5.37 -3.88 -5.92
N GLN A 106 4.34 -3.30 -6.52
CA GLN A 106 3.28 -4.04 -7.20
C GLN A 106 3.57 -4.11 -8.69
N LEU A 107 3.61 -5.32 -9.24
CA LEU A 107 3.89 -5.58 -10.65
C LEU A 107 2.61 -5.91 -11.42
N TYR A 108 2.33 -5.16 -12.49
CA TYR A 108 1.50 -5.70 -13.57
C TYR A 108 2.38 -6.54 -14.49
N VAL A 109 2.06 -7.84 -14.62
CA VAL A 109 2.76 -8.71 -15.56
C VAL A 109 2.36 -8.33 -16.97
N LEU A 110 3.21 -7.56 -17.65
CA LEU A 110 2.98 -7.12 -19.03
C LEU A 110 3.39 -8.22 -20.02
N LYS A 111 2.99 -8.04 -21.28
CA LYS A 111 3.31 -8.98 -22.37
C LYS A 111 4.82 -9.16 -22.58
N ASP A 112 5.59 -8.09 -22.41
CA ASP A 112 7.06 -8.13 -22.50
C ASP A 112 7.64 -8.67 -21.18
N PHE A 113 8.06 -9.94 -21.21
CA PHE A 113 8.63 -10.61 -20.04
C PHE A 113 9.99 -10.06 -19.64
N ASP A 114 10.80 -9.61 -20.60
CA ASP A 114 12.11 -9.02 -20.29
C ASP A 114 11.94 -7.67 -19.60
N PHE A 115 10.91 -6.91 -19.98
CA PHE A 115 10.55 -5.69 -19.26
C PHE A 115 10.11 -5.97 -17.82
N ASN A 116 9.25 -6.97 -17.59
CA ASN A 116 8.86 -7.38 -16.24
C ASN A 116 10.10 -7.76 -15.39
N ARG A 117 11.02 -8.55 -15.95
CA ARG A 117 12.27 -8.93 -15.27
C ARG A 117 13.13 -7.72 -14.90
N ARG A 118 13.22 -6.72 -15.78
CA ARG A 118 13.94 -5.47 -15.50
C ARG A 118 13.30 -4.71 -14.33
N LEU A 119 11.97 -4.60 -14.30
CA LEU A 119 11.27 -3.93 -13.19
C LEU A 119 11.48 -4.63 -11.85
N VAL A 120 11.39 -5.96 -11.82
CA VAL A 120 11.63 -6.73 -10.59
C VAL A 120 13.06 -6.53 -10.10
N ARG A 121 14.06 -6.68 -10.98
CA ARG A 121 15.46 -6.45 -10.62
C ARG A 121 15.70 -5.03 -10.11
N GLN A 122 15.13 -4.03 -10.77
CA GLN A 122 15.25 -2.65 -10.33
C GLN A 122 14.64 -2.46 -8.94
N ALA A 123 13.47 -3.04 -8.67
CA ALA A 123 12.85 -2.99 -7.34
C ALA A 123 13.77 -3.65 -6.28
N GLU A 124 14.34 -4.81 -6.57
CA GLU A 124 15.28 -5.49 -5.67
C GLU A 124 16.55 -4.64 -5.41
N GLU A 125 17.15 -4.08 -6.46
CA GLU A 125 18.35 -3.23 -6.39
C GLU A 125 18.11 -1.97 -5.53
N PHE A 126 16.92 -1.38 -5.60
CA PHE A 126 16.53 -0.23 -4.78
C PHE A 126 15.93 -0.61 -3.42
N GLY A 127 16.04 -1.87 -3.01
CA GLY A 127 15.72 -2.33 -1.65
C GLY A 127 14.24 -2.50 -1.36
N TYR A 128 13.40 -2.63 -2.40
CA TYR A 128 12.00 -2.99 -2.20
C TYR A 128 11.91 -4.41 -1.62
N SER A 129 11.17 -4.54 -0.53
CA SER A 129 11.23 -5.72 0.33
C SER A 129 10.18 -6.78 0.04
N ALA A 130 9.22 -6.48 -0.84
CA ALA A 130 8.20 -7.41 -1.29
C ALA A 130 7.74 -7.06 -2.71
N LEU A 131 7.38 -8.10 -3.46
CA LEU A 131 6.68 -8.02 -4.74
C LEU A 131 5.21 -8.38 -4.52
N VAL A 132 4.31 -7.55 -5.04
CA VAL A 132 2.84 -7.69 -4.94
C VAL A 132 2.24 -7.91 -6.32
#